data_AF-A0A8T7KU61-F1
#
_entry.id   AF-A0A8T7KU61-F1
#
_cell.length_a   1.000
_cell.length_b   1.000
_cell.length_c   1.000
_cell.angle_alpha   90.00
_cell.angle_beta   90.00
_cell.angle_gamma   90.00
#
_symmetry.space_group_name_H-M   'P 1'
#
loop_
_entity.id
_entity.type
_entity.pdbx_description
1 polymer ?
#
loop_
_entity_poly.entity_id
_entity_poly.type
_entity_poly.pdbx_seq_one_letter_code
_entity_poly.pdbx_strand_id
1 'polypeptide(L)'
;MARGNEGVQPNREELLQMGIRAAKAGNRDAARITFQQILSQDKRNERAMMWMAKIAETPAERKKWLNRVLTVNPENESARRALQKIAYKRSAKENRTLLIFGVVAGVMIVLGVVVVLVLFGLPR
;
A
#
# COMPACT_ATOMS: atom_id res chain seq x y z
N MET A 1 46.78 13.43 -15.50
CA MET A 1 46.97 12.33 -14.53
C MET A 1 45.67 12.12 -13.76
N ALA A 2 45.26 10.85 -13.67
CA ALA A 2 44.37 10.23 -12.68
C ALA A 2 42.84 10.48 -12.70
N ARG A 3 42.15 9.46 -13.25
CA ARG A 3 41.01 8.70 -12.68
C ARG A 3 39.58 9.22 -12.88
N GLY A 4 38.88 8.55 -13.79
CA GLY A 4 37.72 7.77 -13.38
C GLY A 4 36.35 8.40 -13.58
N ASN A 5 35.99 8.77 -14.80
CA ASN A 5 34.59 8.91 -15.19
C ASN A 5 33.94 7.54 -15.56
N GLU A 6 34.48 6.44 -15.01
CA GLU A 6 34.03 5.06 -15.18
C GLU A 6 32.95 4.66 -14.14
N GLY A 7 32.15 5.65 -13.68
CA GLY A 7 31.29 5.51 -12.50
C GLY A 7 29.82 5.19 -12.80
N VAL A 8 29.36 5.36 -14.03
CA VAL A 8 28.03 4.87 -14.45
C VAL A 8 28.16 3.37 -14.65
N GLN A 9 28.17 2.59 -13.57
CA GLN A 9 28.34 1.14 -13.64
C GLN A 9 27.25 0.56 -14.57
N PRO A 10 27.57 0.14 -15.81
CA PRO A 10 26.57 -0.31 -16.77
C PRO A 10 25.75 -1.47 -16.21
N ASN A 11 26.40 -2.31 -15.39
CA ASN A 11 25.77 -3.44 -14.71
C ASN A 11 24.64 -3.04 -13.73
N ARG A 12 24.67 -1.85 -13.10
CA ARG A 12 23.63 -1.43 -12.13
C ARG A 12 22.34 -1.00 -12.81
N GLU A 13 22.44 -0.20 -13.87
CA GLU A 13 21.28 0.20 -14.65
C GLU A 13 20.74 -1.02 -15.42
N GLU A 14 21.60 -1.90 -15.94
CA GLU A 14 21.18 -3.16 -16.57
C GLU A 14 20.44 -4.07 -15.60
N LEU A 15 20.95 -4.28 -14.37
CA LEU A 15 20.24 -5.02 -13.32
C LEU A 15 18.89 -4.38 -12.99
N LEU A 16 18.85 -3.04 -12.90
CA LEU A 16 17.60 -2.35 -12.63
C LEU A 16 16.58 -2.57 -13.76
N GLN A 17 17.02 -2.45 -15.02
CA GLN A 17 16.17 -2.72 -16.18
C GLN A 17 15.72 -4.18 -16.22
N MET A 18 16.58 -5.13 -15.87
CA MET A 18 16.23 -6.55 -15.78
C MET A 18 15.14 -6.79 -14.73
N GLY A 19 15.28 -6.24 -13.53
CA GLY A 19 14.27 -6.32 -12.47
C GLY A 19 12.95 -5.68 -12.89
N ILE A 20 12.99 -4.55 -13.62
CA ILE A 20 11.80 -3.87 -14.16
C ILE A 20 11.09 -4.75 -15.19
N ARG A 21 11.83 -5.39 -16.11
CA ARG A 21 11.25 -6.29 -17.10
C ARG A 21 10.57 -7.48 -16.42
N ALA A 22 11.24 -8.10 -15.44
CA ALA A 22 10.66 -9.19 -14.65
C ALA A 22 9.37 -8.75 -13.93
N ALA A 23 9.39 -7.56 -13.29
CA ALA A 23 8.23 -7.00 -12.62
C ALA A 23 7.06 -6.73 -13.58
N LYS A 24 7.36 -6.19 -14.78
CA LYS A 24 6.38 -5.93 -15.84
C LYS A 24 5.81 -7.21 -16.44
N ALA A 25 6.62 -8.27 -16.54
CA ALA A 25 6.20 -9.59 -16.99
C ALA A 25 5.35 -10.36 -15.95
N GLY A 26 5.12 -9.78 -14.76
CA GLY A 26 4.39 -10.43 -13.68
C GLY A 26 5.23 -11.40 -12.85
N ASN A 27 6.50 -11.60 -13.19
CA ASN A 27 7.43 -12.43 -12.43
C ASN A 27 7.98 -11.65 -11.23
N ARG A 28 7.18 -11.61 -10.16
CA ARG A 28 7.49 -10.84 -8.95
C ARG A 28 8.68 -11.39 -8.19
N ASP A 29 8.86 -12.72 -8.16
CA ASP A 29 9.95 -13.35 -7.41
C ASP A 29 11.30 -13.05 -8.05
N ALA A 30 11.42 -13.20 -9.37
CA ALA A 30 12.64 -12.83 -10.09
C ALA A 30 12.94 -11.33 -9.91
N ALA A 31 11.93 -10.47 -10.02
CA ALA A 31 12.09 -9.03 -9.80
C ALA A 31 12.56 -8.72 -8.37
N ARG A 32 11.99 -9.40 -7.37
CA ARG A 32 12.35 -9.24 -5.96
C ARG A 32 13.81 -9.59 -5.73
N ILE A 33 14.30 -10.70 -6.27
CA ILE A 33 15.70 -11.12 -6.17
C ILE A 33 16.62 -10.06 -6.79
N THR A 34 16.30 -9.58 -8.00
CA THR A 34 17.11 -8.57 -8.68
C THR A 34 17.16 -7.25 -7.91
N PHE A 35 16.02 -6.74 -7.42
CA PHE A 35 16.01 -5.51 -6.63
C PHE A 35 16.70 -5.69 -5.28
N GLN A 36 16.62 -6.87 -4.64
CA GLN A 36 17.38 -7.15 -3.42
C GLN A 36 18.89 -7.16 -3.66
N GLN A 37 19.35 -7.66 -4.81
CA GLN A 37 20.76 -7.60 -5.19
C GLN A 37 21.22 -6.14 -5.35
N ILE A 38 20.41 -5.31 -6.02
CA ILE A 38 20.68 -3.87 -6.14
C ILE A 38 20.74 -3.21 -4.77
N LEU A 39 19.78 -3.50 -3.89
CA LEU A 39 19.73 -2.94 -2.53
C LEU A 39 20.86 -3.45 -1.62
N SER A 40 21.41 -4.63 -1.91
CA SER A 40 22.57 -5.15 -1.17
C SER A 40 23.84 -4.39 -1.52
N GLN A 41 23.97 -3.94 -2.77
CA GLN A 41 25.08 -3.11 -3.23
C GLN A 41 24.89 -1.63 -2.89
N ASP A 42 23.65 -1.15 -3.00
CA ASP A 42 23.25 0.22 -2.69
C ASP A 42 21.95 0.24 -1.88
N LYS A 43 22.13 0.25 -0.56
CA LYS A 43 21.03 0.29 0.40
C LYS A 43 20.21 1.57 0.35
N ARG A 44 20.64 2.60 -0.39
CA ARG A 44 19.96 3.89 -0.53
C ARG A 44 19.33 4.08 -1.91
N ASN A 45 19.31 3.04 -2.76
CA ASN A 45 18.73 3.16 -4.09
C ASN A 45 17.20 3.33 -4.03
N GLU A 46 16.71 4.56 -4.20
CA GLU A 46 15.27 4.82 -4.08
C GLU A 46 14.47 4.15 -5.19
N ARG A 47 15.04 4.00 -6.39
CA ARG A 47 14.38 3.36 -7.54
C ARG A 47 14.09 1.89 -7.24
N ALA A 48 15.08 1.15 -6.75
CA ALA A 48 14.91 -0.26 -6.36
C ALA A 48 13.89 -0.42 -5.22
N MET A 49 13.94 0.45 -4.20
CA MET A 49 12.93 0.42 -3.11
C MET A 49 11.51 0.73 -3.61
N MET A 50 11.36 1.67 -4.54
CA MET A 50 10.07 1.99 -5.15
C MET A 50 9.52 0.81 -5.96
N TRP A 51 10.38 0.08 -6.66
CA TRP A 51 9.97 -1.13 -7.36
C TRP A 51 9.61 -2.27 -6.40
N MET A 52 10.35 -2.44 -5.30
CA MET A 52 9.97 -3.37 -4.23
C MET A 52 8.58 -3.05 -3.65
N ALA A 53 8.27 -1.76 -3.45
CA ALA A 53 6.94 -1.33 -3.05
C ALA A 53 5.85 -1.65 -4.11
N LYS A 54 6.20 -1.63 -5.40
CA LYS A 54 5.26 -1.90 -6.50
C LYS A 54 4.95 -3.39 -6.66
N ILE A 55 5.91 -4.27 -6.40
CA ILE A 55 5.74 -5.73 -6.49
C ILE A 55 5.28 -6.37 -5.17
N ALA A 56 5.26 -5.61 -4.07
CA ALA A 56 4.82 -6.06 -2.77
C ALA A 56 3.42 -6.70 -2.82
N GLU A 57 3.27 -7.83 -2.14
CA GLU A 57 2.05 -8.64 -2.16
C GLU A 57 0.99 -8.11 -1.21
N THR A 58 1.43 -7.54 -0.09
CA THR A 58 0.54 -7.02 0.95
C THR A 58 0.60 -5.51 1.06
N PRO A 59 -0.50 -4.84 1.44
CA PRO A 59 -0.49 -3.41 1.75
C PRO A 59 0.52 -3.04 2.86
N ALA A 60 0.74 -3.94 3.82
CA ALA A 60 1.69 -3.74 4.91
C ALA A 60 3.15 -3.76 4.42
N GLU A 61 3.51 -4.73 3.58
CA GLU A 61 4.83 -4.81 2.95
C GLU A 61 5.08 -3.59 2.05
N ARG A 62 4.09 -3.21 1.25
CA ARG A 62 4.14 -2.01 0.40
C ARG A 62 4.40 -0.75 1.24
N LYS A 63 3.69 -0.58 2.36
CA LYS A 63 3.89 0.54 3.29
C LYS A 63 5.31 0.55 3.86
N LYS A 64 5.85 -0.61 4.24
CA LYS A 64 7.21 -0.74 4.78
C LYS A 64 8.26 -0.26 3.77
N TRP A 65 8.15 -0.65 2.51
CA TRP A 65 9.07 -0.19 1.46
C TRP A 65 8.95 1.30 1.17
N LEU A 66 7.72 1.83 1.07
CA LEU A 66 7.51 3.27 0.87
C LEU A 66 8.04 4.11 2.03
N ASN A 67 7.90 3.64 3.27
CA ASN A 67 8.50 4.30 4.43
C ASN A 67 10.03 4.32 4.34
N ARG A 68 10.66 3.23 3.90
CA ARG A 68 12.12 3.20 3.67
C ARG A 68 12.56 4.21 2.60
N VAL A 69 11.79 4.35 1.51
CA VAL A 69 12.04 5.38 0.50
C VAL A 69 12.04 6.77 1.13
N LEU A 70 11.05 7.07 1.98
CA LEU A 70 10.98 8.36 2.68
C LEU A 70 12.07 8.54 3.75
N THR A 71 12.59 7.44 4.33
CA THR A 71 13.76 7.52 5.21
C THR A 71 15.02 7.92 4.44
N VAL A 72 15.17 7.44 3.20
CA VAL A 72 16.32 7.78 2.35
C VAL A 72 16.17 9.15 1.71
N ASN A 73 14.99 9.45 1.16
CA ASN A 73 14.63 10.70 0.54
C ASN A 73 13.24 11.16 1.05
N PRO A 74 13.21 12.00 2.09
CA PRO A 74 11.96 12.52 2.65
C PRO A 74 11.12 13.30 1.65
N GLU A 75 11.75 13.93 0.66
CA GLU A 75 11.11 14.77 -0.37
C GLU A 75 10.53 13.96 -1.53
N ASN A 76 10.59 12.62 -1.47
CA ASN A 76 10.02 11.78 -2.50
C ASN A 76 8.49 11.85 -2.52
N GLU A 77 7.95 12.74 -3.36
CA GLU A 77 6.51 12.91 -3.53
C GLU A 77 5.80 11.64 -3.97
N SER A 78 6.44 10.82 -4.81
CA SER A 78 5.85 9.58 -5.31
C SER A 78 5.57 8.60 -4.17
N ALA A 79 6.49 8.48 -3.21
CA ALA A 79 6.31 7.66 -2.04
C ALA A 79 5.24 8.22 -1.08
N ARG A 80 5.22 9.55 -0.86
CA ARG A 80 4.17 10.21 -0.05
C ARG A 80 2.77 9.99 -0.63
N ARG A 81 2.60 10.24 -1.94
CA ARG A 81 1.33 10.03 -2.65
C ARG A 81 0.88 8.56 -2.59
N ALA A 82 1.81 7.63 -2.72
CA ALA A 82 1.49 6.20 -2.61
C ALA A 82 1.03 5.80 -1.20
N LEU A 83 1.65 6.34 -0.14
CA LEU A 83 1.22 6.11 1.24
C LEU A 83 -0.15 6.72 1.54
N GLN A 84 -0.44 7.93 1.07
CA GLN A 84 -1.75 8.57 1.22
C GLN A 84 -2.86 7.72 0.59
N LYS A 85 -2.63 7.14 -0.61
CA LYS A 85 -3.58 6.23 -1.25
C LYS A 85 -3.86 4.97 -0.43
N ILE A 86 -2.83 4.41 0.22
CA ILE A 86 -2.98 3.25 1.10
C ILE A 86 -3.80 3.62 2.34
N ALA A 87 -3.55 4.79 2.93
CA ALA A 87 -4.30 5.28 4.09
C ALA A 87 -5.79 5.51 3.75
N TYR A 88 -6.07 6.15 2.62
CA TYR A 88 -7.44 6.39 2.15
C TYR A 88 -8.23 5.09 1.92
N LYS A 89 -7.60 4.06 1.32
CA LYS A 89 -8.26 2.76 1.14
C LYS A 89 -8.58 2.05 2.46
N ARG A 90 -7.84 2.33 3.54
CA ARG A 90 -8.07 1.73 4.85
C ARG A 90 -9.26 2.37 5.57
N SER A 91 -9.34 3.70 5.60
CA SER A 91 -10.43 4.43 6.26
C SER A 91 -11.80 4.13 5.63
N ALA A 92 -11.84 3.97 4.31
CA ALA A 92 -13.07 3.58 3.60
C ALA A 92 -13.55 2.15 3.95
N LYS A 93 -12.65 1.26 4.37
CA LYS A 93 -13.00 -0.15 4.71
C LYS A 93 -13.41 -0.31 6.17
N GLU A 94 -12.88 0.50 7.09
CA GLU A 94 -13.20 0.45 8.53
C GLU A 94 -14.57 1.07 8.86
N ASN A 95 -15.12 1.95 8.00
CA ASN A 95 -16.42 2.60 8.23
C ASN A 95 -17.66 1.68 8.08
N ARG A 96 -17.47 0.42 7.65
CA ARG A 96 -18.56 -0.55 7.50
C ARG A 96 -19.16 -0.99 8.83
N THR A 97 -18.35 -1.02 9.89
CA THR A 97 -18.79 -1.41 11.24
C THR A 97 -19.74 -0.37 11.83
N LEU A 98 -19.45 0.93 11.62
CA LEU A 98 -20.31 2.02 12.07
C LEU A 98 -21.67 2.02 11.36
N LEU A 99 -21.68 1.74 10.05
CA LEU A 99 -22.92 1.60 9.28
C LEU A 99 -23.77 0.41 9.73
N ILE A 100 -23.17 -0.73 10.06
CA ILE A 100 -23.90 -1.91 10.58
C ILE A 100 -24.56 -1.59 11.93
N PHE A 101 -23.84 -0.93 12.85
CA PHE A 101 -24.42 -0.52 14.13
C PHE A 101 -25.57 0.48 13.96
N GLY A 102 -25.45 1.45 13.03
CA GLY A 102 -26.52 2.39 12.72
C GLY A 102 -27.78 1.72 12.15
N VAL A 103 -27.61 0.75 11.24
CA VAL A 103 -28.75 0.00 10.65
C VAL A 103 -29.43 -0.87 11.71
N VAL A 104 -28.67 -1.59 12.54
CA VAL A 104 -29.24 -2.45 13.60
C VAL A 104 -30.00 -1.63 14.64
N ALA A 105 -29.45 -0.48 15.07
CA ALA A 105 -30.15 0.42 15.98
C ALA A 105 -31.45 0.95 15.37
N GLY A 106 -31.42 1.36 14.09
CA GLY A 106 -32.62 1.80 13.37
C GLY A 106 -33.70 0.72 13.30
N VAL A 107 -33.33 -0.53 12.95
CA VAL A 107 -34.27 -1.66 12.88
C VAL A 107 -34.89 -1.97 14.25
N MET A 108 -34.09 -1.98 15.33
CA MET A 108 -34.58 -2.22 16.69
C MET A 108 -35.59 -1.16 17.14
N ILE A 109 -35.34 0.12 16.82
CA ILE A 109 -36.26 1.22 17.15
C ILE A 109 -37.59 1.02 16.42
N VAL A 110 -37.54 0.74 15.11
CA VAL A 110 -38.74 0.54 14.30
C VAL A 110 -39.55 -0.66 14.81
N LEU A 111 -38.89 -1.78 15.09
CA LEU A 111 -39.54 -2.97 15.65
C LEU A 111 -40.18 -2.68 17.01
N GLY A 112 -39.48 -1.97 17.89
CA GLY A 112 -40.01 -1.58 19.21
C GLY A 112 -41.27 -0.72 19.09
N VAL A 113 -41.26 0.29 18.22
CA VAL A 113 -42.43 1.15 17.98
C VAL A 113 -43.62 0.35 17.46
N VAL A 114 -43.40 -0.56 16.50
CA VAL A 114 -44.46 -1.43 15.96
C VAL A 114 -45.07 -2.30 17.06
N VAL A 115 -44.24 -2.94 17.90
CA VAL A 115 -44.71 -3.76 19.02
C VAL A 115 -45.54 -2.95 20.02
N VAL A 116 -45.09 -1.74 20.36
CA VAL A 116 -45.83 -0.85 21.27
C VAL A 116 -47.18 -0.43 20.66
N LEU A 117 -47.22 -0.06 19.39
CA LEU A 117 -48.47 0.31 18.70
C LEU A 117 -49.46 -0.86 18.64
N VAL A 118 -48.98 -2.10 18.43
CA VAL A 118 -49.84 -3.29 18.42
C VAL A 118 -50.35 -3.60 19.83
N LEU A 119 -49.51 -3.53 20.86
CA LEU A 119 -49.91 -3.85 22.24
C LEU A 119 -50.84 -2.81 22.88
N PHE A 120 -50.62 -1.53 22.59
CA PHE A 120 -51.36 -0.42 23.22
C PHE A 120 -52.44 0.20 22.32
N GLY A 121 -52.36 0.01 21.01
CA GLY A 121 -53.25 0.64 20.03
C GLY A 121 -54.39 -0.24 19.53
N LEU A 122 -54.47 -1.53 19.90
CA LEU A 122 -55.69 -2.30 19.65
C LEU A 122 -56.78 -1.83 20.64
N PRO A 123 -57.90 -1.24 20.16
CA PRO A 123 -59.08 -1.07 21.00
C PRO A 123 -59.56 -2.48 21.41
N ARG A 124 -59.62 -2.72 22.72
CA ARG A 124 -60.10 -3.98 23.30
C ARG A 124 -61.60 -4.12 23.16
#